data_AF-A0A661VAU1-F1
#
_entry.id   AF-A0A661VAU1-F1
#
_cell.length_a   1.000
_cell.length_b   1.000
_cell.length_c   1.000
_cell.angle_alpha   90.00
_cell.angle_beta   90.00
_cell.angle_gamma   90.00
#
_symmetry.space_group_name_H-M   'P 1'
#
loop_
_entity.id
_entity.type
_entity.pdbx_description
1 polymer ?
#
loop_
_entity_poly.entity_id
_entity_poly.type
_entity_poly.pdbx_seq_one_letter_code
_entity_poly.pdbx_strand_id
1 'polypeptide(L)'
;MNPRIFGKALILGLVIGILVGAVPAYIMAQTNSKTRITETGIYAPSLNASQYWLLSTNITDILAYPEQTASYIIFGRDTNGDGVYDVIYAKNCSSGEIEFSGTDAATVIQQAIDALPNSGGRIFIKAGEYIISSAIQINKNYITIEGESPINTCLKLADGANCNLIEFTANWGLIRIRHLELDGNKANNVAGSGIYHGGYNGIYEDLVIHDFKEHGIEILETGGTNNRFIMVESYNNDKSGFYVRKGDQRYLLCRAFSNGEYGMQLYGSVQYVIEPFVFGNGLSGIYVTGGAVRILGGNIATNNRHGIHLNATEAGINIFEIRGVLIRENSKESANTYDAIHLEGDGPPWISVGIISENIIDGSTDHRHGIYIHNIGVRRVLISDNDVRFASVSEPIYVAGGTDIMIRRNPGYLTENSGTATLLNGTTSIAFTHGLASTPTVVTANPTTDLGSASYWWVTYNSTHITIHVNADPGKDVTFNWRAEVN
;
A
#
# COMPACT_ATOMS: atom_id res chain seq x y z
N MET A 1 -26.78 70.03 9.52
CA MET A 1 -27.52 70.15 8.24
C MET A 1 -28.60 69.08 8.20
N ASN A 2 -29.73 69.31 7.53
CA ASN A 2 -30.80 68.31 7.41
C ASN A 2 -31.70 68.58 6.16
N PRO A 3 -31.88 67.62 5.24
CA PRO A 3 -33.01 67.54 4.31
C PRO A 3 -34.08 66.54 4.83
N ARG A 4 -35.32 66.96 5.12
CA ARG A 4 -36.44 67.20 4.15
C ARG A 4 -37.10 65.89 3.65
N ILE A 5 -38.43 65.73 3.55
CA ILE A 5 -39.60 66.61 3.85
C ILE A 5 -40.96 65.84 3.79
N PHE A 6 -42.06 66.41 4.33
CA PHE A 6 -43.51 66.07 4.17
C PHE A 6 -44.03 64.63 4.48
N GLY A 7 -45.31 64.40 4.80
CA GLY A 7 -46.37 65.30 5.28
C GLY A 7 -47.75 65.23 4.57
N LYS A 8 -48.83 64.93 5.33
CA LYS A 8 -50.28 65.01 4.98
C LYS A 8 -50.81 63.95 3.97
N ALA A 9 -52.13 63.68 3.80
CA ALA A 9 -53.32 63.64 4.67
C ALA A 9 -54.58 63.24 3.82
N LEU A 10 -55.71 62.84 4.46
CA LEU A 10 -57.07 62.76 3.86
C LEU A 10 -57.23 61.63 2.80
N ILE A 11 -58.36 61.01 2.40
CA ILE A 11 -59.86 61.16 2.36
C ILE A 11 -60.42 59.70 2.51
N LEU A 12 -61.51 59.28 3.18
CA LEU A 12 -62.89 59.74 3.47
C LEU A 12 -63.98 59.32 2.42
N GLY A 13 -64.95 58.48 2.85
CA GLY A 13 -66.21 58.14 2.12
C GLY A 13 -66.25 56.73 1.51
N LEU A 14 -67.40 56.06 1.33
CA LEU A 14 -68.83 56.26 1.69
C LEU A 14 -69.40 54.83 1.98
N VAL A 15 -70.21 54.50 3.01
CA VAL A 15 -71.56 54.92 3.48
C VAL A 15 -72.72 54.03 2.94
N ILE A 16 -73.71 53.74 3.83
CA ILE A 16 -74.94 52.92 3.68
C ILE A 16 -74.73 51.38 3.62
N GLY A 17 -75.43 50.52 4.39
CA GLY A 17 -76.28 50.74 5.59
C GLY A 17 -77.51 49.82 5.70
N ILE A 18 -78.00 49.58 6.93
CA ILE A 18 -79.39 49.13 7.30
C ILE A 18 -79.76 47.70 6.85
N LEU A 19 -80.29 46.74 7.64
CA LEU A 19 -80.55 46.47 9.09
C LEU A 19 -80.68 44.89 9.20
N VAL A 20 -81.09 44.14 10.23
CA VAL A 20 -81.76 44.28 11.56
C VAL A 20 -80.99 43.40 12.58
N GLY A 21 -81.33 43.41 13.88
CA GLY A 21 -80.62 42.67 14.94
C GLY A 21 -81.17 41.29 15.34
N ALA A 22 -80.33 40.52 16.05
CA ALA A 22 -80.64 39.32 16.84
C ALA A 22 -79.57 39.15 17.96
N VAL A 23 -79.78 38.26 18.93
CA VAL A 23 -79.02 38.14 20.19
C VAL A 23 -78.95 36.66 20.63
N PRO A 24 -77.88 36.13 21.27
CA PRO A 24 -76.45 36.48 21.28
C PRO A 24 -75.53 35.28 20.88
N ALA A 25 -74.21 35.48 21.05
CA ALA A 25 -73.17 34.46 21.29
C ALA A 25 -72.78 33.47 20.16
N TYR A 26 -71.52 33.59 19.71
CA TYR A 26 -70.67 32.42 19.51
C TYR A 26 -69.23 32.71 19.94
N ILE A 27 -68.54 31.70 20.48
CA ILE A 27 -67.15 31.79 20.95
C ILE A 27 -66.22 31.44 19.79
N MET A 28 -65.18 32.24 19.56
CA MET A 28 -63.97 31.77 18.87
C MET A 28 -62.71 32.25 19.60
N ALA A 29 -62.29 31.46 20.59
CA ALA A 29 -60.90 31.46 20.99
C ALA A 29 -60.07 30.88 19.83
N GLN A 30 -59.05 31.60 19.36
CA GLN A 30 -58.12 31.06 18.37
C GLN A 30 -57.22 30.02 19.03
N THR A 31 -57.58 28.75 18.87
CA THR A 31 -56.87 27.58 19.39
C THR A 31 -55.57 27.34 18.60
N ASN A 32 -54.54 28.11 18.92
CA ASN A 32 -53.19 27.98 18.34
C ASN A 32 -52.53 26.65 18.76
N SER A 33 -52.85 25.59 18.02
CA SER A 33 -52.49 24.18 18.27
C SER A 33 -51.10 23.77 17.77
N LYS A 34 -50.16 24.72 17.67
CA LYS A 34 -48.80 24.48 17.18
C LYS A 34 -47.75 24.85 18.22
N THR A 35 -46.85 23.90 18.51
CA THR A 35 -45.63 24.15 19.28
C THR A 35 -44.82 25.27 18.65
N ARG A 36 -44.27 26.16 19.47
CA ARG A 36 -43.39 27.25 19.01
C ARG A 36 -42.17 27.39 19.92
N ILE A 37 -41.03 27.65 19.30
CA ILE A 37 -39.81 28.09 19.97
C ILE A 37 -39.84 29.62 19.99
N THR A 38 -39.51 30.22 21.14
CA THR A 38 -39.40 31.67 21.33
C THR A 38 -38.10 31.98 22.07
N GLU A 39 -37.66 33.24 22.04
CA GLU A 39 -36.43 33.72 22.70
C GLU A 39 -36.39 33.42 24.21
N THR A 40 -37.55 33.18 24.83
CA THR A 40 -37.72 32.84 26.25
C THR A 40 -38.00 31.36 26.53
N GLY A 41 -37.94 30.48 25.51
CA GLY A 41 -38.11 29.03 25.65
C GLY A 41 -39.13 28.42 24.68
N ILE A 42 -39.49 27.15 24.93
CA ILE A 42 -40.40 26.36 24.11
C ILE A 42 -41.81 26.38 24.72
N TYR A 43 -42.81 26.80 23.95
CA TYR A 43 -44.22 26.69 24.33
C TYR A 43 -44.88 25.52 23.60
N ALA A 44 -45.21 24.47 24.36
CA ALA A 44 -45.94 23.29 23.91
C ALA A 44 -47.18 23.07 24.79
N PRO A 45 -48.41 23.32 24.30
CA PRO A 45 -49.61 23.13 25.10
C PRO A 45 -49.92 21.63 25.28
N SER A 46 -49.80 21.15 26.52
CA SER A 46 -50.21 19.82 26.98
C SER A 46 -49.88 18.67 26.02
N LEU A 47 -48.59 18.33 25.91
CA LEU A 47 -48.12 17.18 25.13
C LEU A 47 -48.72 15.89 25.71
N ASN A 48 -49.55 15.20 24.92
CA ASN A 48 -50.11 13.90 25.27
C ASN A 48 -49.23 12.75 24.76
N ALA A 49 -49.43 11.53 25.27
CA ALA A 49 -48.60 10.38 24.90
C ALA A 49 -48.53 10.15 23.38
N SER A 50 -49.64 10.30 22.66
CA SER A 50 -49.73 10.16 21.20
C SER A 50 -48.98 11.23 20.39
N GLN A 51 -48.45 12.29 21.03
CA GLN A 51 -47.58 13.26 20.36
C GLN A 51 -46.08 12.91 20.47
N TYR A 52 -45.73 11.93 21.31
CA TYR A 52 -44.38 11.38 21.39
C TYR A 52 -44.20 10.13 20.50
N TRP A 53 -45.23 9.61 19.85
CA TRP A 53 -45.14 8.38 19.05
C TRP A 53 -45.63 8.60 17.62
N LEU A 54 -44.79 8.28 16.64
CA LEU A 54 -45.13 8.21 15.23
C LEU A 54 -45.46 6.75 14.89
N LEU A 55 -46.75 6.44 14.73
CA LEU A 55 -47.26 5.06 14.65
C LEU A 55 -46.83 4.25 15.89
N SER A 56 -45.98 3.23 15.71
CA SER A 56 -45.44 2.38 16.77
C SER A 56 -44.07 2.83 17.27
N THR A 57 -43.54 3.98 16.83
CA THR A 57 -42.15 4.38 17.05
C THR A 57 -42.07 5.66 17.89
N ASN A 58 -41.34 5.62 19.00
CA ASN A 58 -41.18 6.79 19.87
C ASN A 58 -40.25 7.83 19.23
N ILE A 59 -40.75 9.05 19.02
CA ILE A 59 -39.96 10.15 18.45
C ILE A 59 -39.13 10.89 19.50
N THR A 60 -39.34 10.69 20.82
CA THR A 60 -38.31 11.13 21.79
C THR A 60 -37.05 10.33 21.62
N ASP A 61 -37.19 9.03 21.35
CA ASP A 61 -36.07 8.11 21.31
C ASP A 61 -35.31 8.27 19.99
N ILE A 62 -35.99 8.55 18.87
CA ILE A 62 -35.34 8.98 17.61
C ILE A 62 -34.59 10.32 17.78
N LEU A 63 -35.07 11.25 18.62
CA LEU A 63 -34.44 12.56 18.81
C LEU A 63 -33.30 12.54 19.85
N ALA A 64 -33.36 11.66 20.85
CA ALA A 64 -32.27 11.41 21.79
C ALA A 64 -31.19 10.50 21.18
N TYR A 65 -31.63 9.49 20.42
CA TYR A 65 -30.84 8.42 19.83
C TYR A 65 -31.16 8.28 18.33
N PRO A 66 -30.76 9.26 17.49
CA PRO A 66 -30.88 9.13 16.03
C PRO A 66 -30.09 7.92 15.55
N GLU A 67 -30.61 7.21 14.54
CA GLU A 67 -30.01 5.96 14.02
C GLU A 67 -28.53 6.17 13.64
N GLN A 68 -27.64 5.46 14.33
CA GLN A 68 -26.19 5.60 14.14
C GLN A 68 -25.69 4.42 13.31
N THR A 69 -24.83 4.69 12.32
CA THR A 69 -24.33 3.68 11.36
C THR A 69 -23.28 2.73 11.96
N ALA A 70 -23.11 2.74 13.28
CA ALA A 70 -22.29 1.80 14.04
C ALA A 70 -23.21 0.99 14.96
N SER A 71 -22.86 -0.26 15.23
CA SER A 71 -23.53 -1.10 16.24
C SER A 71 -23.16 -0.65 17.66
N TYR A 72 -21.87 -0.31 17.84
CA TYR A 72 -21.33 0.26 19.07
C TYR A 72 -20.46 1.49 18.77
N ILE A 73 -20.51 2.48 19.66
CA ILE A 73 -19.47 3.52 19.74
C ILE A 73 -18.64 3.30 21.01
N ILE A 74 -17.33 3.14 20.83
CA ILE A 74 -16.33 3.16 21.89
C ILE A 74 -15.84 4.59 22.05
N PHE A 75 -15.80 5.08 23.29
CA PHE A 75 -15.22 6.36 23.66
C PHE A 75 -14.72 6.27 25.10
N GLY A 76 -13.88 7.20 25.52
CA GLY A 76 -13.39 7.21 26.90
C GLY A 76 -13.40 8.61 27.52
N ARG A 77 -12.89 8.63 28.75
CA ARG A 77 -12.68 9.83 29.54
C ARG A 77 -11.33 9.74 30.21
N ASP A 78 -10.46 10.69 29.88
CA ASP A 78 -9.34 11.11 30.71
C ASP A 78 -9.89 11.77 32.00
N THR A 79 -9.40 11.31 33.15
CA THR A 79 -9.71 11.84 34.48
C THR A 79 -8.50 12.49 35.17
N ASN A 80 -7.29 12.32 34.63
CA ASN A 80 -6.03 12.66 35.26
C ASN A 80 -5.27 13.81 34.55
N GLY A 81 -5.41 13.93 33.22
CA GLY A 81 -4.89 15.01 32.38
C GLY A 81 -3.68 14.62 31.50
N ASP A 82 -3.34 13.34 31.38
CA ASP A 82 -2.22 12.85 30.57
C ASP A 82 -2.56 12.63 29.07
N GLY A 83 -3.83 12.69 28.69
CA GLY A 83 -4.32 12.44 27.32
C GLY A 83 -4.74 10.99 27.05
N VAL A 84 -4.59 10.10 28.03
CA VAL A 84 -5.00 8.69 27.97
C VAL A 84 -6.38 8.51 28.62
N TYR A 85 -7.18 7.56 28.14
CA TYR A 85 -8.52 7.34 28.69
C TYR A 85 -8.53 6.35 29.86
N ASP A 86 -8.59 6.87 31.10
CA ASP A 86 -8.73 6.10 32.35
C ASP A 86 -10.03 5.26 32.41
N VAL A 87 -11.13 5.78 31.82
CA VAL A 87 -12.45 5.14 31.85
C VAL A 87 -13.02 5.04 30.45
N ILE A 88 -13.31 3.82 30.02
CA ILE A 88 -13.80 3.48 28.68
C ILE A 88 -15.28 3.12 28.75
N TYR A 89 -16.03 3.49 27.71
CA TYR A 89 -17.46 3.29 27.55
C TYR A 89 -17.76 2.69 26.16
N ALA A 90 -18.66 1.71 26.12
CA ALA A 90 -19.28 1.24 24.88
C ALA A 90 -20.77 1.57 24.90
N LYS A 91 -21.19 2.49 24.03
CA LYS A 91 -22.61 2.82 23.80
C LYS A 91 -23.17 1.87 22.73
N ASN A 92 -24.24 1.14 23.04
CA ASN A 92 -24.99 0.38 22.06
C ASN A 92 -25.90 1.35 21.28
N CYS A 93 -25.76 1.39 19.96
CA CYS A 93 -26.50 2.34 19.12
C CYS A 93 -27.95 1.92 18.84
N SER A 94 -28.34 0.69 19.19
CA SER A 94 -29.72 0.18 19.04
C SER A 94 -30.60 0.51 20.24
N SER A 95 -30.01 0.63 21.43
CA SER A 95 -30.69 1.04 22.67
C SER A 95 -30.46 2.52 23.01
N GLY A 96 -29.33 3.08 22.57
CA GLY A 96 -28.86 4.42 22.97
C GLY A 96 -28.10 4.45 24.29
N GLU A 97 -28.03 3.34 25.03
CA GLU A 97 -27.46 3.28 26.38
C GLU A 97 -25.96 2.93 26.37
N ILE A 98 -25.26 3.28 27.46
CA ILE A 98 -23.92 2.75 27.76
C ILE A 98 -24.12 1.32 28.29
N GLU A 99 -23.77 0.32 27.50
CA GLU A 99 -23.97 -1.10 27.84
C GLU A 99 -22.77 -1.68 28.59
N PHE A 100 -21.56 -1.25 28.20
CA PHE A 100 -20.31 -1.66 28.86
C PHE A 100 -19.49 -0.45 29.28
N SER A 101 -18.80 -0.56 30.42
CA SER A 101 -17.79 0.42 30.85
C SER A 101 -16.79 -0.20 31.82
N GLY A 102 -15.57 0.36 31.87
CA GLY A 102 -14.48 -0.16 32.70
C GLY A 102 -13.20 0.66 32.54
N THR A 103 -12.14 0.27 33.26
CA THR A 103 -10.82 0.93 33.24
C THR A 103 -9.79 0.18 32.38
N ASP A 104 -10.23 -0.82 31.61
CA ASP A 104 -9.41 -1.55 30.64
C ASP A 104 -10.12 -1.50 29.28
N ALA A 105 -9.44 -0.92 28.29
CA ALA A 105 -10.01 -0.80 26.95
C ALA A 105 -10.12 -2.15 26.24
N ALA A 106 -9.20 -3.09 26.50
CA ALA A 106 -9.26 -4.42 25.91
C ALA A 106 -10.57 -5.14 26.28
N THR A 107 -10.91 -5.19 27.58
CA THR A 107 -12.17 -5.75 28.07
C THR A 107 -13.40 -5.06 27.49
N VAL A 108 -13.46 -3.72 27.46
CA VAL A 108 -14.65 -2.99 26.99
C VAL A 108 -14.84 -3.13 25.47
N ILE A 109 -13.75 -3.12 24.69
CA ILE A 109 -13.79 -3.37 23.24
C ILE A 109 -14.18 -4.84 22.96
N GLN A 110 -13.63 -5.79 23.71
CA GLN A 110 -13.99 -7.21 23.57
C GLN A 110 -15.45 -7.47 23.91
N GLN A 111 -16.00 -6.83 24.96
CA GLN A 111 -17.43 -6.93 25.29
C GLN A 111 -18.32 -6.41 24.17
N ALA A 112 -17.94 -5.29 23.52
CA ALA A 112 -18.66 -4.80 22.35
C ALA A 112 -18.60 -5.76 21.15
N ILE A 113 -17.44 -6.40 20.90
CA ILE A 113 -17.29 -7.48 19.90
C ILE A 113 -18.19 -8.68 20.25
N ASP A 114 -18.12 -9.15 21.49
CA ASP A 114 -18.82 -10.32 22.01
C ASP A 114 -20.34 -10.11 22.09
N ALA A 115 -20.82 -8.85 22.10
CA ALA A 115 -22.23 -8.51 22.00
C ALA A 115 -22.78 -8.35 20.57
N LEU A 116 -21.93 -8.29 19.52
CA LEU A 116 -22.40 -8.25 18.12
C LEU A 116 -23.21 -9.50 17.73
N PRO A 117 -24.25 -9.39 16.87
CA PRO A 117 -24.95 -10.55 16.35
C PRO A 117 -24.06 -11.37 15.38
N ASN A 118 -24.47 -12.61 15.07
CA ASN A 118 -23.76 -13.49 14.13
C ASN A 118 -23.67 -12.94 12.68
N SER A 119 -24.45 -11.91 12.35
CA SER A 119 -24.37 -11.13 11.12
C SER A 119 -23.23 -10.08 11.12
N GLY A 120 -22.45 -9.99 12.19
CA GLY A 120 -21.43 -8.96 12.39
C GLY A 120 -22.02 -7.60 12.73
N GLY A 121 -21.24 -6.55 12.49
CA GLY A 121 -21.59 -5.17 12.85
C GLY A 121 -20.39 -4.22 12.73
N ARG A 122 -20.60 -2.96 13.10
CA ARG A 122 -19.56 -1.91 13.05
C ARG A 122 -19.29 -1.37 14.45
N ILE A 123 -18.04 -1.43 14.89
CA ILE A 123 -17.57 -0.82 16.12
C ILE A 123 -16.80 0.42 15.71
N PHE A 124 -17.26 1.58 16.17
CA PHE A 124 -16.67 2.87 15.85
C PHE A 124 -15.98 3.44 17.10
N ILE A 125 -14.68 3.66 17.02
CA ILE A 125 -13.83 4.09 18.13
C ILE A 125 -13.56 5.60 17.94
N LYS A 126 -13.91 6.39 18.96
CA LYS A 126 -13.64 7.83 19.00
C LYS A 126 -12.15 8.11 19.14
N ALA A 127 -11.72 9.30 18.71
CA ALA A 127 -10.38 9.81 19.00
C ALA A 127 -10.03 9.72 20.51
N GLY A 128 -8.76 9.49 20.81
CA GLY A 128 -8.20 9.19 22.13
C GLY A 128 -7.14 8.09 22.09
N GLU A 129 -6.31 7.99 23.14
CA GLU A 129 -5.39 6.88 23.37
C GLU A 129 -6.05 5.85 24.31
N TYR A 130 -6.09 4.58 23.87
CA TYR A 130 -6.70 3.47 24.58
C TYR A 130 -5.66 2.40 24.91
N ILE A 131 -5.41 2.19 26.20
CA ILE A 131 -4.44 1.19 26.68
C ILE A 131 -5.05 -0.22 26.63
N ILE A 132 -4.42 -1.08 25.84
CA ILE A 132 -4.79 -2.46 25.55
C ILE A 132 -3.93 -3.38 26.42
N SER A 133 -4.53 -3.90 27.50
CA SER A 133 -3.84 -4.79 28.45
C SER A 133 -3.76 -6.26 27.98
N SER A 134 -4.56 -6.63 26.99
CA SER A 134 -4.61 -7.98 26.40
C SER A 134 -5.15 -7.95 24.96
N ALA A 135 -4.84 -8.99 24.17
CA ALA A 135 -5.17 -9.06 22.75
C ALA A 135 -6.68 -8.98 22.46
N ILE A 136 -7.08 -8.09 21.54
CA ILE A 136 -8.46 -7.95 21.05
C ILE A 136 -8.76 -9.13 20.09
N GLN A 137 -9.74 -9.96 20.44
CA GLN A 137 -10.04 -11.22 19.77
C GLN A 137 -11.16 -11.08 18.73
N ILE A 138 -10.79 -11.19 17.45
CA ILE A 138 -11.70 -11.21 16.32
C ILE A 138 -12.29 -12.61 16.16
N ASN A 139 -13.41 -12.84 16.85
CA ASN A 139 -14.07 -14.15 16.98
C ASN A 139 -15.38 -14.29 16.16
N LYS A 140 -15.78 -13.27 15.39
CA LYS A 140 -17.00 -13.27 14.54
C LYS A 140 -16.75 -12.74 13.14
N ASN A 141 -17.67 -13.07 12.23
CA ASN A 141 -17.70 -12.59 10.84
C ASN A 141 -18.20 -11.15 10.70
N TYR A 142 -17.91 -10.55 9.55
CA TYR A 142 -18.52 -9.29 9.09
C TYR A 142 -18.36 -8.10 10.07
N ILE A 143 -17.31 -8.11 10.91
CA ILE A 143 -16.98 -6.99 11.78
C ILE A 143 -16.28 -5.90 10.97
N THR A 144 -16.66 -4.65 11.18
CA THR A 144 -15.83 -3.47 10.86
C THR A 144 -15.40 -2.81 12.16
N ILE A 145 -14.09 -2.75 12.43
CA ILE A 145 -13.49 -1.89 13.46
C ILE A 145 -12.99 -0.63 12.75
N GLU A 146 -13.40 0.54 13.26
CA GLU A 146 -13.17 1.80 12.59
C GLU A 146 -12.88 2.93 13.58
N GLY A 147 -11.76 3.63 13.40
CA GLY A 147 -11.45 4.85 14.17
C GLY A 147 -12.00 6.13 13.52
N GLU A 148 -11.77 7.27 14.16
CA GLU A 148 -12.04 8.58 13.56
C GLU A 148 -10.93 9.05 12.62
N SER A 149 -9.69 8.64 12.84
CA SER A 149 -8.51 8.96 12.02
C SER A 149 -7.26 8.23 12.54
N PRO A 150 -6.34 7.76 11.67
CA PRO A 150 -5.12 7.05 12.05
C PRO A 150 -4.01 7.96 12.61
N ILE A 151 -4.34 9.18 13.04
CA ILE A 151 -3.48 10.08 13.83
C ILE A 151 -4.21 10.66 15.05
N ASN A 152 -5.41 10.15 15.37
CA ASN A 152 -6.24 10.62 16.49
C ASN A 152 -6.88 9.48 17.29
N THR A 153 -7.05 8.28 16.71
CA THR A 153 -7.60 7.09 17.40
C THR A 153 -6.50 6.06 17.55
N CYS A 154 -5.91 5.96 18.74
CA CYS A 154 -4.75 5.09 19.00
C CYS A 154 -5.13 3.94 19.93
N LEU A 155 -4.93 2.71 19.46
CA LEU A 155 -4.95 1.52 20.32
C LEU A 155 -3.50 1.15 20.62
N LYS A 156 -3.14 1.03 21.90
CA LYS A 156 -1.75 0.97 22.34
C LYS A 156 -1.51 -0.14 23.36
N LEU A 157 -0.52 -1.00 23.16
CA LEU A 157 -0.21 -2.06 24.12
C LEU A 157 0.24 -1.50 25.47
N ALA A 158 -0.30 -2.05 26.56
CA ALA A 158 0.17 -1.74 27.91
C ALA A 158 1.63 -2.18 28.13
N ASP A 159 2.29 -1.59 29.12
CA ASP A 159 3.62 -2.04 29.57
C ASP A 159 3.54 -3.49 30.05
N GLY A 160 4.33 -4.37 29.43
CA GLY A 160 4.36 -5.79 29.74
C GLY A 160 3.12 -6.59 29.31
N ALA A 161 2.28 -6.07 28.41
CA ALA A 161 1.17 -6.82 27.80
C ALA A 161 1.67 -8.07 27.05
N ASN A 162 2.80 -7.96 26.33
CA ASN A 162 3.53 -9.04 25.69
C ASN A 162 2.69 -9.94 24.76
N CYS A 163 1.66 -9.37 24.13
CA CYS A 163 0.70 -10.08 23.29
C CYS A 163 0.52 -9.37 21.94
N ASN A 164 -0.13 -10.04 20.99
CA ASN A 164 -0.64 -9.38 19.79
C ASN A 164 -1.68 -8.31 20.17
N LEU A 165 -1.78 -7.20 19.43
CA LEU A 165 -2.80 -6.18 19.74
C LEU A 165 -4.18 -6.62 19.22
N ILE A 166 -4.25 -7.07 17.96
CA ILE A 166 -5.45 -7.67 17.36
C ILE A 166 -5.13 -9.09 16.89
N GLU A 167 -5.93 -10.07 17.31
CA GLU A 167 -5.73 -11.49 17.02
C GLU A 167 -7.01 -12.13 16.45
N PHE A 168 -6.84 -13.00 15.44
CA PHE A 168 -7.95 -13.69 14.76
C PHE A 168 -8.02 -15.16 15.17
N THR A 169 -8.85 -15.46 16.17
CA THR A 169 -9.04 -16.81 16.72
C THR A 169 -10.01 -17.71 15.94
N ALA A 170 -10.70 -17.17 14.91
CA ALA A 170 -11.65 -17.91 14.08
C ALA A 170 -11.36 -17.82 12.58
N ASN A 171 -11.63 -18.92 11.86
CA ASN A 171 -11.16 -19.17 10.50
C ASN A 171 -12.07 -18.59 9.39
N TRP A 172 -12.87 -17.57 9.71
CA TRP A 172 -13.94 -17.03 8.87
C TRP A 172 -13.70 -15.54 8.52
N GLY A 173 -14.56 -14.90 7.71
CA GLY A 173 -14.10 -13.80 6.85
C GLY A 173 -14.93 -12.51 6.70
N LEU A 174 -14.41 -11.64 5.83
CA LEU A 174 -14.87 -10.28 5.56
C LEU A 174 -14.83 -9.35 6.79
N ILE A 175 -13.67 -9.32 7.44
CA ILE A 175 -13.36 -8.36 8.51
C ILE A 175 -12.75 -7.09 7.90
N ARG A 176 -13.09 -5.93 8.46
CA ARG A 176 -12.46 -4.64 8.12
C ARG A 176 -11.86 -3.98 9.35
N ILE A 177 -10.67 -3.40 9.20
CA ILE A 177 -9.99 -2.61 10.24
C ILE A 177 -9.47 -1.34 9.55
N ARG A 178 -9.93 -0.16 9.96
CA ARG A 178 -9.66 1.08 9.20
C ARG A 178 -9.68 2.39 10.01
N HIS A 179 -8.94 3.39 9.54
CA HIS A 179 -8.91 4.75 10.11
C HIS A 179 -8.44 4.84 11.58
N LEU A 180 -7.49 3.99 12.00
CA LEU A 180 -6.91 4.02 13.35
C LEU A 180 -5.39 3.72 13.36
N GLU A 181 -4.77 4.10 14.47
CA GLU A 181 -3.37 3.86 14.82
C GLU A 181 -3.27 2.66 15.78
N LEU A 182 -2.25 1.82 15.57
CA LEU A 182 -1.87 0.69 16.41
C LEU A 182 -0.42 0.88 16.88
N ASP A 183 -0.23 1.12 18.18
CA ASP A 183 1.09 1.28 18.83
C ASP A 183 1.44 0.03 19.65
N GLY A 184 2.56 -0.61 19.31
CA GLY A 184 3.06 -1.80 20.01
C GLY A 184 3.82 -1.52 21.30
N ASN A 185 4.07 -0.25 21.65
CA ASN A 185 4.78 0.18 22.86
C ASN A 185 6.11 -0.60 23.03
N LYS A 186 6.92 -0.62 21.95
CA LYS A 186 8.08 -1.52 21.76
C LYS A 186 9.09 -1.55 22.89
N ALA A 187 9.27 -0.41 23.56
CA ALA A 187 10.25 -0.25 24.64
C ALA A 187 9.88 -1.06 25.88
N ASN A 188 8.58 -1.31 26.10
CA ASN A 188 8.03 -1.91 27.32
C ASN A 188 7.45 -3.32 27.10
N ASN A 189 7.65 -3.91 25.92
CA ASN A 189 7.16 -5.24 25.55
C ASN A 189 8.27 -6.13 24.97
N VAL A 190 8.16 -7.45 25.18
CA VAL A 190 9.14 -8.47 24.75
C VAL A 190 8.61 -9.46 23.69
N ALA A 191 7.33 -9.39 23.35
CA ALA A 191 6.67 -10.14 22.26
C ALA A 191 5.42 -9.39 21.76
N GLY A 192 4.86 -9.80 20.62
CA GLY A 192 3.61 -9.27 20.07
C GLY A 192 3.73 -8.57 18.72
N SER A 193 2.76 -8.84 17.85
CA SER A 193 2.55 -8.18 16.55
C SER A 193 1.26 -7.35 16.55
N GLY A 194 1.17 -6.34 15.68
CA GLY A 194 0.02 -5.43 15.65
C GLY A 194 -1.28 -6.10 15.21
N ILE A 195 -1.24 -6.81 14.08
CA ILE A 195 -2.35 -7.64 13.59
C ILE A 195 -1.83 -9.05 13.30
N TYR A 196 -2.37 -10.03 14.02
CA TYR A 196 -2.02 -11.46 13.91
C TYR A 196 -3.21 -12.25 13.33
N HIS A 197 -3.14 -12.56 12.03
CA HIS A 197 -4.32 -12.95 11.24
C HIS A 197 -4.28 -14.40 10.75
N GLY A 198 -5.17 -15.22 11.32
CA GLY A 198 -5.52 -16.55 10.81
C GLY A 198 -6.79 -16.61 9.95
N GLY A 199 -7.51 -15.50 9.75
CA GLY A 199 -8.81 -15.46 9.05
C GLY A 199 -8.72 -15.36 7.51
N TYR A 200 -9.81 -14.97 6.83
CA TYR A 200 -9.84 -14.80 5.36
C TYR A 200 -10.56 -13.53 4.88
N ASN A 201 -10.18 -13.01 3.71
CA ASN A 201 -10.78 -11.82 3.08
C ASN A 201 -10.75 -10.57 4.01
N GLY A 202 -9.68 -10.38 4.78
CA GLY A 202 -9.45 -9.18 5.58
C GLY A 202 -9.23 -7.95 4.71
N ILE A 203 -9.75 -6.80 5.14
CA ILE A 203 -9.60 -5.52 4.45
C ILE A 203 -9.05 -4.50 5.46
N TYR A 204 -7.85 -4.02 5.19
CA TYR A 204 -7.08 -3.12 6.05
C TYR A 204 -6.87 -1.81 5.28
N GLU A 205 -7.47 -0.72 5.74
CA GLU A 205 -7.60 0.53 4.97
C GLU A 205 -7.19 1.72 5.85
N ASP A 206 -6.22 2.53 5.43
CA ASP A 206 -5.84 3.78 6.13
C ASP A 206 -5.50 3.52 7.62
N LEU A 207 -4.42 2.74 7.83
CA LEU A 207 -3.93 2.33 9.15
C LEU A 207 -2.47 2.75 9.34
N VAL A 208 -2.14 3.19 10.54
CA VAL A 208 -0.76 3.39 11.01
C VAL A 208 -0.46 2.30 12.03
N ILE A 209 0.61 1.53 11.82
CA ILE A 209 0.94 0.35 12.64
C ILE A 209 2.43 0.40 12.96
N HIS A 210 2.80 0.59 14.22
CA HIS A 210 4.19 0.84 14.53
C HIS A 210 4.64 0.34 15.90
N ASP A 211 5.97 0.28 16.04
CA ASP A 211 6.63 0.00 17.31
C ASP A 211 6.16 -1.32 17.96
N PHE A 212 5.88 -2.35 17.15
CA PHE A 212 5.69 -3.72 17.62
C PHE A 212 7.00 -4.45 17.85
N LYS A 213 6.98 -5.34 18.85
CA LYS A 213 8.15 -6.13 19.23
C LYS A 213 8.44 -7.28 18.27
N GLU A 214 7.45 -7.64 17.46
CA GLU A 214 7.60 -8.58 16.36
C GLU A 214 7.25 -7.90 15.03
N HIS A 215 6.07 -8.18 14.46
CA HIS A 215 5.67 -7.67 13.15
C HIS A 215 4.58 -6.59 13.27
N GLY A 216 4.51 -5.66 12.32
CA GLY A 216 3.33 -4.78 12.23
C GLY A 216 2.08 -5.58 11.87
N ILE A 217 2.17 -6.38 10.80
CA ILE A 217 1.15 -7.35 10.41
C ILE A 217 1.80 -8.71 10.17
N GLU A 218 1.24 -9.76 10.77
CA GLU A 218 1.56 -11.16 10.49
C GLU A 218 0.33 -11.92 9.97
N ILE A 219 0.46 -12.51 8.78
CA ILE A 219 -0.55 -13.39 8.16
C ILE A 219 -0.06 -14.84 8.20
N LEU A 220 -0.83 -15.73 8.84
CA LEU A 220 -0.41 -17.10 9.15
C LEU A 220 -0.50 -18.08 7.97
N GLU A 221 0.07 -19.28 8.13
CA GLU A 221 -0.02 -20.36 7.13
C GLU A 221 -1.46 -20.87 6.89
N THR A 222 -2.31 -20.76 7.90
CA THR A 222 -3.76 -21.01 7.82
C THR A 222 -4.54 -19.78 7.33
N GLY A 223 -3.88 -18.62 7.29
CA GLY A 223 -4.49 -17.30 7.07
C GLY A 223 -4.58 -16.91 5.60
N GLY A 224 -5.82 -16.78 5.15
CA GLY A 224 -6.21 -15.61 4.38
C GLY A 224 -5.67 -15.46 2.97
N THR A 225 -6.20 -16.27 2.08
CA THR A 225 -6.35 -15.86 0.67
C THR A 225 -7.27 -14.64 0.55
N ASN A 226 -6.95 -13.72 -0.36
CA ASN A 226 -7.73 -12.55 -0.78
C ASN A 226 -7.86 -11.41 0.27
N ASN A 227 -6.88 -11.24 1.17
CA ASN A 227 -6.83 -10.02 1.99
C ASN A 227 -6.31 -8.82 1.17
N ARG A 228 -6.58 -7.61 1.65
CA ARG A 228 -6.24 -6.35 0.99
C ARG A 228 -5.73 -5.34 2.01
N PHE A 229 -4.59 -4.73 1.69
CA PHE A 229 -3.97 -3.64 2.43
C PHE A 229 -3.96 -2.42 1.51
N ILE A 230 -4.57 -1.32 1.95
CA ILE A 230 -4.78 -0.12 1.15
C ILE A 230 -4.36 1.08 1.99
N MET A 231 -3.28 1.76 1.61
CA MET A 231 -2.71 2.88 2.39
C MET A 231 -2.43 2.49 3.85
N VAL A 232 -1.88 1.30 4.06
CA VAL A 232 -1.40 0.84 5.38
C VAL A 232 0.07 1.20 5.51
N GLU A 233 0.44 1.84 6.61
CA GLU A 233 1.81 2.19 6.96
C GLU A 233 2.29 1.30 8.13
N SER A 234 3.42 0.62 7.95
CA SER A 234 3.98 -0.30 8.94
C SER A 234 5.46 -0.02 9.22
N TYR A 235 5.79 0.50 10.40
CA TYR A 235 7.13 1.02 10.68
C TYR A 235 7.67 0.82 12.11
N ASN A 236 8.99 1.01 12.27
CA ASN A 236 9.73 0.83 13.53
C ASN A 236 9.59 -0.56 14.19
N ASN A 237 8.99 -1.56 13.56
CA ASN A 237 8.81 -2.87 14.19
C ASN A 237 10.15 -3.60 14.33
N ASP A 238 10.37 -4.39 15.38
CA ASP A 238 11.67 -5.06 15.62
C ASP A 238 11.95 -6.20 14.61
N LYS A 239 10.92 -6.75 13.95
CA LYS A 239 11.05 -7.68 12.81
C LYS A 239 10.57 -7.01 11.51
N SER A 240 9.71 -7.67 10.73
CA SER A 240 9.22 -7.17 9.43
C SER A 240 7.93 -6.36 9.52
N GLY A 241 7.79 -5.34 8.67
CA GLY A 241 6.59 -4.48 8.63
C GLY A 241 5.33 -5.24 8.19
N PHE A 242 5.41 -5.96 7.07
CA PHE A 242 4.40 -6.94 6.65
C PHE A 242 5.05 -8.32 6.52
N TYR A 243 4.57 -9.31 7.28
CA TYR A 243 4.99 -10.70 7.18
C TYR A 243 3.82 -11.59 6.79
N VAL A 244 3.99 -12.39 5.75
CA VAL A 244 2.95 -13.25 5.20
C VAL A 244 3.52 -14.63 4.96
N ARG A 245 3.11 -15.61 5.78
CA ARG A 245 3.52 -17.00 5.65
C ARG A 245 2.83 -17.73 4.49
N LYS A 246 1.62 -17.30 4.11
CA LYS A 246 0.83 -17.85 3.00
C LYS A 246 -0.35 -16.94 2.62
N GLY A 247 -1.10 -17.35 1.58
CA GLY A 247 -2.33 -16.70 1.14
C GLY A 247 -2.09 -15.60 0.11
N ASP A 248 -3.01 -15.47 -0.85
CA ASP A 248 -2.94 -14.44 -1.88
C ASP A 248 -3.26 -13.05 -1.29
N GLN A 249 -2.35 -12.09 -1.40
CA GLN A 249 -2.53 -10.75 -0.83
C GLN A 249 -2.47 -9.64 -1.90
N ARG A 250 -3.04 -8.48 -1.57
CA ARG A 250 -2.96 -7.27 -2.39
C ARG A 250 -2.59 -6.08 -1.53
N TYR A 251 -1.50 -5.41 -1.86
CA TYR A 251 -1.02 -4.17 -1.25
C TYR A 251 -1.15 -3.06 -2.27
N LEU A 252 -1.80 -1.96 -1.88
CA LEU A 252 -1.95 -0.76 -2.69
C LEU A 252 -1.52 0.45 -1.87
N LEU A 253 -0.55 1.23 -2.37
CA LEU A 253 -0.05 2.45 -1.71
C LEU A 253 0.45 2.22 -0.27
N CYS A 254 0.87 1.00 0.05
CA CYS A 254 1.31 0.62 1.40
C CYS A 254 2.77 1.02 1.63
N ARG A 255 3.08 1.45 2.87
CA ARG A 255 4.43 1.87 3.27
C ARG A 255 5.02 0.90 4.30
N ALA A 256 6.29 0.54 4.13
CA ALA A 256 6.99 -0.29 5.11
C ALA A 256 8.42 0.22 5.34
N PHE A 257 8.67 0.81 6.51
CA PHE A 257 9.94 1.51 6.75
C PHE A 257 10.50 1.39 8.16
N SER A 258 11.82 1.53 8.29
CA SER A 258 12.54 1.46 9.58
C SER A 258 12.30 0.18 10.40
N ASN A 259 11.84 -0.91 9.77
CA ASN A 259 11.61 -2.19 10.43
C ASN A 259 12.94 -2.97 10.57
N GLY A 260 13.14 -3.72 11.65
CA GLY A 260 14.40 -4.39 11.97
C GLY A 260 14.77 -5.55 11.03
N GLU A 261 13.79 -6.19 10.41
CA GLU A 261 13.97 -7.17 9.34
C GLU A 261 13.58 -6.59 7.98
N TYR A 262 12.51 -7.08 7.34
CA TYR A 262 12.12 -6.70 5.99
C TYR A 262 11.01 -5.65 5.99
N GLY A 263 10.90 -4.85 4.93
CA GLY A 263 9.69 -4.04 4.73
C GLY A 263 8.47 -4.92 4.46
N MET A 264 8.58 -5.80 3.46
CA MET A 264 7.58 -6.81 3.13
C MET A 264 8.26 -8.18 2.97
N GLN A 265 7.77 -9.18 3.69
CA GLN A 265 8.33 -10.54 3.74
C GLN A 265 7.25 -11.55 3.34
N LEU A 266 7.30 -12.03 2.10
CA LEU A 266 6.15 -12.62 1.41
C LEU A 266 6.40 -14.07 0.97
N TYR A 267 5.65 -15.01 1.55
CA TYR A 267 5.81 -16.45 1.29
C TYR A 267 4.63 -17.05 0.49
N GLY A 268 4.95 -17.92 -0.47
CA GLY A 268 4.18 -19.12 -0.78
C GLY A 268 2.81 -18.99 -1.45
N SER A 269 2.44 -17.84 -2.02
CA SER A 269 1.12 -17.61 -2.68
C SER A 269 1.18 -16.46 -3.69
N VAL A 270 0.04 -15.97 -4.23
CA VAL A 270 0.02 -14.91 -5.26
C VAL A 270 -0.03 -13.52 -4.62
N GLN A 271 1.04 -12.74 -4.81
CA GLN A 271 1.23 -11.43 -4.19
C GLN A 271 1.12 -10.30 -5.23
N TYR A 272 0.31 -9.28 -4.96
CA TYR A 272 0.25 -8.06 -5.76
C TYR A 272 0.67 -6.87 -4.90
N VAL A 273 1.83 -6.29 -5.18
CA VAL A 273 2.36 -5.10 -4.51
C VAL A 273 2.33 -3.94 -5.51
N ILE A 274 1.50 -2.93 -5.26
CA ILE A 274 1.22 -1.83 -6.19
C ILE A 274 1.47 -0.49 -5.49
N GLU A 275 2.31 0.34 -6.10
CA GLU A 275 2.86 1.59 -5.54
C GLU A 275 3.42 1.43 -4.11
N PRO A 276 4.35 0.49 -3.85
CA PRO A 276 4.99 0.35 -2.54
C PRO A 276 5.91 1.52 -2.21
N PHE A 277 5.96 1.94 -0.94
CA PHE A 277 6.97 2.85 -0.41
C PHE A 277 7.75 2.14 0.70
N VAL A 278 8.89 1.53 0.34
CA VAL A 278 9.57 0.55 1.21
C VAL A 278 11.03 0.94 1.44
N PHE A 279 11.35 1.43 2.64
CA PHE A 279 12.64 2.07 2.86
C PHE A 279 13.25 1.98 4.27
N GLY A 280 14.58 1.96 4.36
CA GLY A 280 15.27 1.99 5.66
C GLY A 280 15.13 0.73 6.50
N ASN A 281 14.69 -0.40 5.93
CA ASN A 281 14.51 -1.64 6.68
C ASN A 281 15.85 -2.38 6.87
N GLY A 282 15.98 -3.10 7.99
CA GLY A 282 17.22 -3.68 8.51
C GLY A 282 17.78 -4.88 7.73
N LEU A 283 16.97 -5.47 6.84
CA LEU A 283 17.35 -6.46 5.84
C LEU A 283 17.02 -5.94 4.42
N SER A 284 16.27 -6.71 3.62
CA SER A 284 15.87 -6.28 2.26
C SER A 284 14.54 -5.52 2.29
N GLY A 285 14.30 -4.66 1.31
CA GLY A 285 13.03 -3.92 1.19
C GLY A 285 11.84 -4.88 1.02
N ILE A 286 11.79 -5.59 -0.10
CA ILE A 286 10.82 -6.66 -0.35
C ILE A 286 11.56 -7.99 -0.51
N TYR A 287 11.23 -8.97 0.32
CA TYR A 287 11.71 -10.35 0.24
C TYR A 287 10.56 -11.27 -0.15
N VAL A 288 10.78 -12.13 -1.14
CA VAL A 288 9.78 -13.06 -1.67
C VAL A 288 10.37 -14.46 -1.78
N THR A 289 9.62 -15.47 -1.35
CA THR A 289 9.94 -16.89 -1.60
C THR A 289 8.67 -17.68 -1.89
N GLY A 290 8.70 -18.52 -2.93
CA GLY A 290 7.55 -19.29 -3.38
C GLY A 290 6.43 -18.50 -4.08
N GLY A 291 5.51 -19.23 -4.72
CA GLY A 291 4.26 -18.67 -5.23
C GLY A 291 4.42 -17.90 -6.54
N ALA A 292 3.90 -16.68 -6.59
CA ALA A 292 4.04 -15.73 -7.70
C ALA A 292 3.89 -14.28 -7.21
N VAL A 293 4.61 -13.33 -7.79
CA VAL A 293 4.61 -11.94 -7.30
C VAL A 293 4.55 -10.90 -8.42
N ARG A 294 3.83 -9.80 -8.17
CA ARG A 294 3.94 -8.56 -8.97
C ARG A 294 4.33 -7.39 -8.07
N ILE A 295 5.34 -6.65 -8.48
CA ILE A 295 5.79 -5.41 -7.83
C ILE A 295 5.72 -4.32 -8.91
N LEU A 296 4.76 -3.41 -8.77
CA LEU A 296 4.39 -2.46 -9.81
C LEU A 296 4.44 -1.03 -9.26
N GLY A 297 5.23 -0.15 -9.89
CA GLY A 297 5.40 1.25 -9.45
C GLY A 297 6.14 1.38 -8.11
N GLY A 298 5.98 2.53 -7.46
CA GLY A 298 6.53 2.79 -6.13
C GLY A 298 8.04 3.09 -6.07
N ASN A 299 8.54 3.19 -4.83
CA ASN A 299 9.93 3.53 -4.50
C ASN A 299 10.46 2.62 -3.38
N ILE A 300 11.56 1.92 -3.66
CA ILE A 300 12.20 0.95 -2.75
C ILE A 300 13.67 1.37 -2.52
N ALA A 301 13.96 1.95 -1.36
CA ALA A 301 15.23 2.66 -1.15
C ALA A 301 15.83 2.55 0.26
N THR A 302 17.12 2.84 0.42
CA THR A 302 17.81 2.92 1.72
C THR A 302 17.69 1.69 2.62
N ASN A 303 17.33 0.52 2.09
CA ASN A 303 17.31 -0.73 2.85
C ASN A 303 18.75 -1.26 3.03
N ASN A 304 18.97 -1.97 4.13
CA ASN A 304 20.30 -2.48 4.52
C ASN A 304 20.87 -3.50 3.53
N ARG A 305 20.02 -4.36 2.95
CA ARG A 305 20.38 -5.37 1.95
C ARG A 305 19.77 -5.01 0.60
N HIS A 306 19.09 -5.95 -0.06
CA HIS A 306 18.54 -5.73 -1.40
C HIS A 306 17.36 -4.76 -1.38
N GLY A 307 17.09 -4.12 -2.53
CA GLY A 307 15.80 -3.47 -2.74
C GLY A 307 14.69 -4.53 -2.84
N ILE A 308 14.81 -5.41 -3.84
CA ILE A 308 13.96 -6.58 -4.03
C ILE A 308 14.83 -7.84 -4.02
N HIS A 309 14.49 -8.82 -3.19
CA HIS A 309 15.10 -10.15 -3.19
C HIS A 309 14.03 -11.20 -3.50
N LEU A 310 14.18 -11.88 -4.64
CA LEU A 310 13.43 -13.08 -5.01
C LEU A 310 14.30 -14.30 -4.71
N ASN A 311 13.96 -15.08 -3.69
CA ASN A 311 14.70 -16.27 -3.27
C ASN A 311 13.87 -17.54 -3.53
N ALA A 312 14.42 -18.51 -4.26
CA ALA A 312 13.78 -19.81 -4.49
C ALA A 312 14.51 -21.01 -3.86
N THR A 313 15.52 -20.79 -3.01
CA THR A 313 16.21 -21.90 -2.29
C THR A 313 15.24 -22.74 -1.43
N GLU A 314 14.23 -22.10 -0.83
CA GLU A 314 13.19 -22.76 -0.03
C GLU A 314 11.93 -23.12 -0.85
N ALA A 315 11.43 -22.19 -1.69
CA ALA A 315 10.17 -22.36 -2.42
C ALA A 315 10.18 -21.65 -3.79
N GLY A 316 9.69 -22.33 -4.83
CA GLY A 316 9.79 -21.86 -6.22
C GLY A 316 8.82 -20.73 -6.57
N ILE A 317 9.36 -19.67 -7.17
CA ILE A 317 8.62 -18.50 -7.67
C ILE A 317 8.25 -18.77 -9.14
N ASN A 318 6.98 -19.08 -9.41
CA ASN A 318 6.54 -19.64 -10.69
C ASN A 318 6.34 -18.61 -11.80
N ILE A 319 6.02 -17.37 -11.41
CA ILE A 319 5.85 -16.17 -12.24
C ILE A 319 6.29 -14.98 -11.39
N PHE A 320 7.04 -14.03 -11.96
CA PHE A 320 7.23 -12.72 -11.34
C PHE A 320 7.21 -11.56 -12.34
N GLU A 321 6.81 -10.38 -11.87
CA GLU A 321 6.76 -9.15 -12.65
C GLU A 321 7.24 -7.99 -11.76
N ILE A 322 8.35 -7.34 -12.11
CA ILE A 322 8.86 -6.13 -11.46
C ILE A 322 8.85 -5.03 -12.51
N ARG A 323 7.90 -4.09 -12.43
CA ARG A 323 7.72 -3.04 -13.44
C ARG A 323 7.57 -1.64 -12.87
N GLY A 324 8.28 -0.67 -13.46
CA GLY A 324 8.09 0.76 -13.18
C GLY A 324 8.54 1.21 -11.79
N VAL A 325 9.29 0.37 -11.07
CA VAL A 325 9.74 0.64 -9.70
C VAL A 325 10.96 1.55 -9.72
N LEU A 326 10.98 2.58 -8.87
CA LEU A 326 12.22 3.29 -8.53
C LEU A 326 12.95 2.51 -7.43
N ILE A 327 14.13 1.98 -7.72
CA ILE A 327 14.93 1.18 -6.77
C ILE A 327 16.29 1.86 -6.60
N ARG A 328 16.53 2.49 -5.45
CA ARG A 328 17.74 3.30 -5.27
C ARG A 328 18.42 3.16 -3.92
N GLU A 329 19.73 3.35 -3.87
CA GLU A 329 20.48 3.47 -2.61
C GLU A 329 20.16 2.35 -1.58
N ASN A 330 20.09 1.09 -1.99
CA ASN A 330 19.99 -0.02 -1.03
C ASN A 330 21.42 -0.51 -0.69
N SER A 331 21.60 -1.64 -0.01
CA SER A 331 22.92 -2.12 0.47
C SER A 331 23.54 -1.29 1.60
N LYS A 332 22.72 -0.64 2.45
CA LYS A 332 23.20 0.25 3.53
C LYS A 332 23.92 -0.46 4.71
N GLU A 333 23.81 -1.79 4.85
CA GLU A 333 24.58 -2.59 5.83
C GLU A 333 26.06 -2.71 5.43
N SER A 334 26.34 -2.79 4.13
CA SER A 334 27.68 -2.86 3.56
C SER A 334 27.62 -2.46 2.09
N ALA A 335 28.32 -1.40 1.69
CA ALA A 335 28.35 -0.94 0.31
C ALA A 335 28.98 -2.00 -0.63
N ASN A 336 28.59 -2.00 -1.90
CA ASN A 336 29.04 -2.94 -2.94
C ASN A 336 28.90 -4.42 -2.54
N THR A 337 27.89 -4.74 -1.71
CA THR A 337 27.66 -6.11 -1.19
C THR A 337 26.33 -6.68 -1.66
N TYR A 338 25.26 -5.89 -1.63
CA TYR A 338 23.90 -6.29 -2.01
C TYR A 338 23.43 -5.57 -3.28
N ASP A 339 22.61 -6.25 -4.07
CA ASP A 339 22.11 -5.79 -5.37
C ASP A 339 20.75 -5.09 -5.24
N ALA A 340 20.40 -4.21 -6.18
CA ALA A 340 19.11 -3.52 -6.14
C ALA A 340 17.93 -4.51 -6.36
N ILE A 341 18.06 -5.39 -7.35
CA ILE A 341 17.22 -6.58 -7.55
C ILE A 341 18.11 -7.83 -7.53
N HIS A 342 17.80 -8.81 -6.67
CA HIS A 342 18.52 -10.07 -6.56
C HIS A 342 17.60 -11.28 -6.79
N LEU A 343 18.02 -12.21 -7.64
CA LEU A 343 17.32 -13.46 -7.95
C LEU A 343 18.21 -14.67 -7.61
N GLU A 344 17.81 -15.45 -6.59
CA GLU A 344 18.55 -16.60 -6.06
C GLU A 344 17.79 -17.92 -6.21
N GLY A 345 18.51 -19.01 -6.44
CA GLY A 345 17.95 -20.36 -6.50
C GLY A 345 18.91 -21.37 -7.12
N ASP A 346 19.24 -22.43 -6.39
CA ASP A 346 20.33 -23.35 -6.72
C ASP A 346 19.91 -24.53 -7.61
N GLY A 347 18.63 -24.62 -7.96
CA GLY A 347 18.06 -25.71 -8.73
C GLY A 347 16.53 -25.74 -8.60
N PRO A 348 15.91 -26.93 -8.53
CA PRO A 348 14.53 -27.07 -8.05
C PRO A 348 14.47 -26.81 -6.52
N PRO A 349 13.53 -25.98 -6.02
CA PRO A 349 12.45 -25.34 -6.78
C PRO A 349 12.90 -24.02 -7.44
N TRP A 350 12.33 -23.71 -8.60
CA TRP A 350 12.90 -22.74 -9.55
C TRP A 350 12.32 -21.33 -9.39
N ILE A 351 13.08 -20.29 -9.76
CA ILE A 351 12.49 -19.02 -10.25
C ILE A 351 12.16 -19.19 -11.73
N SER A 352 10.94 -18.83 -12.15
CA SER A 352 10.44 -19.04 -13.51
C SER A 352 9.56 -17.87 -14.00
N VAL A 353 9.55 -17.65 -15.32
CA VAL A 353 8.63 -16.73 -16.03
C VAL A 353 8.66 -15.31 -15.44
N GLY A 354 9.77 -14.63 -15.70
CA GLY A 354 10.07 -13.32 -15.16
C GLY A 354 9.96 -12.19 -16.18
N ILE A 355 9.49 -11.03 -15.72
CA ILE A 355 9.71 -9.75 -16.40
C ILE A 355 10.29 -8.76 -15.39
N ILE A 356 11.41 -8.14 -15.74
CA ILE A 356 11.95 -6.95 -15.10
C ILE A 356 11.96 -5.85 -16.17
N SER A 357 11.04 -4.89 -16.11
CA SER A 357 10.95 -3.84 -17.14
C SER A 357 10.59 -2.44 -16.63
N GLU A 358 11.00 -1.40 -17.37
CA GLU A 358 10.65 0.00 -17.10
C GLU A 358 11.08 0.52 -15.70
N ASN A 359 11.93 -0.21 -14.97
CA ASN A 359 12.41 0.19 -13.65
C ASN A 359 13.53 1.22 -13.78
N ILE A 360 13.62 2.14 -12.80
CA ILE A 360 14.74 3.07 -12.67
C ILE A 360 15.58 2.59 -11.49
N ILE A 361 16.83 2.21 -11.75
CA ILE A 361 17.72 1.65 -10.73
C ILE A 361 18.93 2.57 -10.55
N ASP A 362 19.00 3.25 -9.41
CA ASP A 362 20.02 4.26 -9.09
C ASP A 362 20.84 3.88 -7.85
N GLY A 363 22.10 3.52 -8.08
CA GLY A 363 23.04 3.01 -7.09
C GLY A 363 24.35 3.77 -7.18
N SER A 364 24.33 5.06 -6.85
CA SER A 364 25.47 5.97 -7.03
C SER A 364 26.78 5.47 -6.40
N THR A 365 26.74 4.76 -5.28
CA THR A 365 27.88 4.02 -4.70
C THR A 365 27.58 2.64 -4.11
N ASP A 366 26.32 2.33 -3.79
CA ASP A 366 26.05 1.35 -2.74
C ASP A 366 25.72 -0.06 -3.24
N HIS A 367 25.08 -0.22 -4.40
CA HIS A 367 24.73 -1.54 -4.94
C HIS A 367 25.94 -2.27 -5.52
N ARG A 368 26.00 -3.59 -5.36
CA ARG A 368 26.96 -4.45 -6.09
C ARG A 368 26.59 -4.57 -7.57
N HIS A 369 25.33 -4.95 -7.85
CA HIS A 369 24.73 -4.92 -9.18
C HIS A 369 23.37 -4.22 -9.12
N GLY A 370 22.92 -3.66 -10.25
CA GLY A 370 21.53 -3.18 -10.38
C GLY A 370 20.55 -4.35 -10.42
N ILE A 371 20.85 -5.34 -11.25
CA ILE A 371 20.10 -6.60 -11.35
C ILE A 371 21.11 -7.75 -11.33
N TYR A 372 20.96 -8.69 -10.39
CA TYR A 372 21.77 -9.90 -10.34
C TYR A 372 20.91 -11.16 -10.41
N ILE A 373 21.27 -12.06 -11.33
CA ILE A 373 20.80 -13.44 -11.38
C ILE A 373 21.95 -14.35 -10.94
N HIS A 374 21.81 -14.93 -9.74
CA HIS A 374 22.88 -15.66 -9.06
C HIS A 374 23.11 -17.06 -9.69
N ASN A 375 22.10 -17.94 -9.65
CA ASN A 375 22.31 -19.38 -9.83
C ASN A 375 21.36 -20.02 -10.86
N ILE A 376 21.63 -21.30 -11.18
CA ILE A 376 21.02 -22.07 -12.27
C ILE A 376 19.50 -22.31 -12.13
N GLY A 377 18.91 -22.09 -10.95
CA GLY A 377 17.48 -22.24 -10.70
C GLY A 377 16.61 -21.13 -11.31
N VAL A 378 17.21 -20.08 -11.89
CA VAL A 378 16.50 -18.97 -12.53
C VAL A 378 16.32 -19.22 -14.02
N ARG A 379 15.09 -19.07 -14.55
CA ARG A 379 14.83 -19.32 -15.98
C ARG A 379 13.66 -18.55 -16.58
N ARG A 380 13.71 -18.35 -17.91
CA ARG A 380 12.65 -17.70 -18.71
C ARG A 380 12.37 -16.28 -18.20
N VAL A 381 13.41 -15.45 -18.17
CA VAL A 381 13.36 -14.07 -17.63
C VAL A 381 13.69 -13.07 -18.72
N LEU A 382 12.80 -12.11 -18.93
CA LEU A 382 13.05 -10.93 -19.76
C LEU A 382 13.49 -9.76 -18.87
N ILE A 383 14.67 -9.20 -19.15
CA ILE A 383 15.16 -7.94 -18.59
C ILE A 383 15.20 -6.92 -19.73
N SER A 384 14.22 -6.01 -19.82
CA SER A 384 14.24 -4.97 -20.86
C SER A 384 13.66 -3.63 -20.44
N ASP A 385 14.11 -2.56 -21.10
CA ASP A 385 13.57 -1.21 -20.93
C ASP A 385 13.81 -0.61 -19.52
N ASN A 386 14.77 -1.15 -18.74
CA ASN A 386 15.17 -0.61 -17.43
C ASN A 386 16.32 0.41 -17.57
N ASP A 387 16.24 1.51 -16.83
CA ASP A 387 17.31 2.51 -16.74
C ASP A 387 18.27 2.13 -15.59
N VAL A 388 19.48 1.71 -15.93
CA VAL A 388 20.48 1.08 -15.05
C VAL A 388 21.84 1.83 -15.10
N ARG A 389 21.78 3.17 -15.18
CA ARG A 389 22.97 4.04 -15.31
C ARG A 389 23.68 4.30 -13.98
N PHE A 390 24.49 3.35 -13.53
CA PHE A 390 25.43 3.54 -12.41
C PHE A 390 26.72 4.22 -12.88
N ALA A 391 27.30 5.07 -12.04
CA ALA A 391 28.60 5.72 -12.31
C ALA A 391 29.82 4.88 -11.88
N SER A 392 29.59 3.83 -11.09
CA SER A 392 30.59 3.14 -10.25
C SER A 392 30.55 1.61 -10.32
N VAL A 393 29.47 1.03 -10.86
CA VAL A 393 29.28 -0.44 -10.97
C VAL A 393 29.83 -0.94 -12.31
N SER A 394 30.72 -1.94 -12.28
CA SER A 394 31.32 -2.52 -13.50
C SER A 394 30.37 -3.42 -14.29
N GLU A 395 29.41 -4.06 -13.62
CA GLU A 395 28.43 -4.98 -14.22
C GLU A 395 27.01 -4.58 -13.77
N PRO A 396 26.39 -3.55 -14.38
CA PRO A 396 25.06 -3.04 -14.01
C PRO A 396 23.95 -4.10 -13.98
N ILE A 397 24.01 -5.05 -14.90
CA ILE A 397 23.19 -6.25 -14.96
C ILE A 397 24.18 -7.42 -15.03
N TYR A 398 24.08 -8.36 -14.09
CA TYR A 398 24.96 -9.53 -14.03
C TYR A 398 24.15 -10.83 -13.97
N VAL A 399 24.65 -11.85 -14.66
CA VAL A 399 24.01 -13.16 -14.80
C VAL A 399 25.10 -14.23 -14.66
N ALA A 400 25.29 -14.72 -13.43
CA ALA A 400 26.26 -15.79 -13.15
C ALA A 400 25.71 -17.18 -13.48
N GLY A 401 24.37 -17.31 -13.57
CA GLY A 401 23.70 -18.56 -13.96
C GLY A 401 22.28 -18.34 -14.49
N GLY A 402 21.62 -19.43 -14.85
CA GLY A 402 20.24 -19.46 -15.32
C GLY A 402 20.10 -19.95 -16.77
N THR A 403 18.86 -20.04 -17.26
CA THR A 403 18.55 -20.54 -18.62
C THR A 403 17.38 -19.78 -19.27
N ASP A 404 17.46 -19.51 -20.58
CA ASP A 404 16.46 -18.69 -21.29
C ASP A 404 16.29 -17.31 -20.60
N ILE A 405 17.41 -16.61 -20.42
CA ILE A 405 17.48 -15.24 -19.91
C ILE A 405 17.70 -14.33 -21.12
N MET A 406 16.89 -13.28 -21.26
CA MET A 406 16.96 -12.35 -22.40
C MET A 406 17.14 -10.92 -21.90
N ILE A 407 18.25 -10.28 -22.26
CA ILE A 407 18.57 -8.89 -21.89
C ILE A 407 18.57 -8.02 -23.15
N ARG A 408 17.76 -6.96 -23.20
CA ARG A 408 17.64 -6.08 -24.38
C ARG A 408 17.16 -4.68 -24.02
N ARG A 409 17.61 -3.63 -24.72
CA ARG A 409 17.18 -2.23 -24.53
C ARG A 409 17.21 -1.73 -23.08
N ASN A 410 18.28 -1.95 -22.32
CA ASN A 410 18.42 -1.39 -20.96
C ASN A 410 19.42 -0.22 -20.97
N PRO A 411 18.99 1.06 -20.98
CA PRO A 411 19.91 2.19 -20.93
C PRO A 411 20.87 2.11 -19.72
N GLY A 412 22.17 2.21 -19.97
CA GLY A 412 23.23 1.94 -18.98
C GLY A 412 23.88 0.55 -19.13
N TYR A 413 23.23 -0.40 -19.84
CA TYR A 413 23.77 -1.72 -20.15
C TYR A 413 23.57 -2.04 -21.65
N LEU A 414 24.54 -1.62 -22.47
CA LEU A 414 24.41 -1.62 -23.92
C LEU A 414 24.44 -3.05 -24.49
N THR A 415 23.25 -3.55 -24.86
CA THR A 415 23.02 -4.89 -25.38
C THR A 415 22.93 -4.93 -26.91
N GLU A 416 22.50 -3.82 -27.53
CA GLU A 416 22.49 -3.62 -28.98
C GLU A 416 23.24 -2.35 -29.38
N ASN A 417 23.98 -2.38 -30.49
CA ASN A 417 24.63 -1.19 -31.07
C ASN A 417 24.75 -1.29 -32.59
N SER A 418 24.88 -0.15 -33.26
CA SER A 418 25.02 -0.06 -34.71
C SER A 418 25.80 1.18 -35.14
N GLY A 419 26.27 1.19 -36.38
CA GLY A 419 27.00 2.32 -36.94
C GLY A 419 27.58 2.03 -38.32
N THR A 420 28.62 2.78 -38.67
CA THR A 420 29.41 2.57 -39.88
C THR A 420 30.85 2.21 -39.54
N ALA A 421 31.54 1.56 -40.48
CA ALA A 421 32.98 1.35 -40.46
C ALA A 421 33.51 1.38 -41.90
N THR A 422 34.58 2.12 -42.18
CA THR A 422 35.11 2.28 -43.55
C THR A 422 36.44 1.55 -43.70
N LEU A 423 36.41 0.43 -44.42
CA LEU A 423 37.60 -0.25 -44.90
C LEU A 423 38.30 0.66 -45.91
N LEU A 424 39.57 0.96 -45.69
CA LEU A 424 40.34 1.87 -46.55
C LEU A 424 40.98 1.12 -47.72
N ASN A 425 41.14 1.82 -48.85
CA ASN A 425 41.87 1.33 -50.02
C ASN A 425 43.27 0.82 -49.64
N GLY A 426 43.68 -0.34 -50.16
CA GLY A 426 44.95 -0.99 -49.80
C GLY A 426 44.89 -1.83 -48.52
N THR A 427 43.69 -2.06 -47.95
CA THR A 427 43.51 -2.89 -46.73
C THR A 427 42.48 -4.01 -46.95
N THR A 428 42.65 -5.13 -46.24
CA THR A 428 41.77 -6.31 -46.33
C THR A 428 40.93 -6.55 -45.07
N SER A 429 41.13 -5.77 -44.01
CA SER A 429 40.26 -5.79 -42.83
C SER A 429 40.25 -4.46 -42.07
N ILE A 430 39.14 -4.21 -41.36
CA ILE A 430 38.98 -3.11 -40.41
C ILE A 430 38.45 -3.64 -39.08
N ALA A 431 39.14 -3.30 -37.99
CA ALA A 431 38.70 -3.57 -36.62
C ALA A 431 38.24 -2.27 -35.93
N PHE A 432 37.17 -2.36 -35.14
CA PHE A 432 36.62 -1.22 -34.38
C PHE A 432 35.93 -1.70 -33.10
N THR A 433 35.91 -0.84 -32.08
CA THR A 433 35.26 -1.12 -30.78
C THR A 433 33.73 -1.09 -30.92
N HIS A 434 33.02 -2.11 -30.42
CA HIS A 434 31.56 -2.20 -30.57
C HIS A 434 30.75 -1.56 -29.43
N GLY A 435 31.37 -1.24 -28.29
CA GLY A 435 30.73 -0.59 -27.14
C GLY A 435 29.73 -1.44 -26.34
N LEU A 436 29.25 -2.57 -26.88
CA LEU A 436 28.42 -3.55 -26.16
C LEU A 436 29.05 -4.02 -24.84
N ALA A 437 28.20 -4.35 -23.87
CA ALA A 437 28.59 -4.81 -22.53
C ALA A 437 29.31 -6.18 -22.50
N SER A 438 29.16 -6.99 -23.55
CA SER A 438 29.83 -8.28 -23.69
C SER A 438 30.06 -8.65 -25.16
N THR A 439 30.66 -9.82 -25.43
CA THR A 439 30.77 -10.38 -26.78
C THR A 439 29.40 -10.49 -27.43
N PRO A 440 29.17 -9.93 -28.63
CA PRO A 440 27.91 -10.10 -29.35
C PRO A 440 27.69 -11.57 -29.75
N THR A 441 26.43 -12.01 -29.69
CA THR A 441 26.00 -13.33 -30.21
C THR A 441 25.54 -13.24 -31.66
N VAL A 442 25.14 -12.05 -32.11
CA VAL A 442 24.79 -11.73 -33.49
C VAL A 442 25.55 -10.49 -33.94
N VAL A 443 26.25 -10.58 -35.07
CA VAL A 443 26.83 -9.42 -35.77
C VAL A 443 26.46 -9.49 -37.24
N THR A 444 25.94 -8.37 -37.75
CA THR A 444 25.68 -8.17 -39.17
C THR A 444 26.50 -6.97 -39.66
N ALA A 445 27.10 -7.10 -40.84
CA ALA A 445 27.76 -6.00 -41.53
C ALA A 445 27.49 -6.13 -43.02
N ASN A 446 27.06 -5.05 -43.68
CA ASN A 446 26.74 -5.03 -45.10
C ASN A 446 27.41 -3.81 -45.76
N PRO A 447 28.11 -3.97 -46.90
CA PRO A 447 28.74 -2.86 -47.58
C PRO A 447 27.67 -1.91 -48.15
N THR A 448 27.91 -0.60 -48.05
CA THR A 448 27.01 0.44 -48.58
C THR A 448 27.18 0.67 -50.08
N THR A 449 28.20 0.05 -50.67
CA THR A 449 28.61 0.16 -52.07
C THR A 449 29.10 -1.21 -52.57
N ASP A 450 29.26 -1.34 -53.88
CA ASP A 450 29.98 -2.47 -54.49
C ASP A 450 31.39 -2.67 -53.88
N LEU A 451 31.86 -3.92 -53.83
CA LEU A 451 33.13 -4.36 -53.23
C LEU A 451 34.38 -4.16 -54.12
N GLY A 452 34.22 -3.73 -55.37
CA GLY A 452 35.34 -3.48 -56.28
C GLY A 452 36.04 -4.78 -56.69
N SER A 453 37.32 -4.92 -56.35
CA SER A 453 38.09 -6.15 -56.63
C SER A 453 37.86 -7.28 -55.62
N ALA A 454 37.21 -7.01 -54.48
CA ALA A 454 36.82 -8.05 -53.53
C ALA A 454 35.49 -8.73 -53.96
N SER A 455 35.36 -10.02 -53.65
CA SER A 455 34.23 -10.88 -54.06
C SER A 455 33.34 -11.32 -52.89
N TYR A 456 33.87 -11.36 -51.68
CA TYR A 456 33.13 -11.66 -50.46
C TYR A 456 33.77 -11.02 -49.22
N TRP A 457 32.98 -10.93 -48.15
CA TRP A 457 33.39 -10.43 -46.85
C TRP A 457 32.95 -11.41 -45.75
N TRP A 458 33.59 -11.32 -44.58
CA TRP A 458 33.16 -12.02 -43.37
C TRP A 458 33.45 -11.16 -42.14
N VAL A 459 32.88 -11.54 -41.00
CA VAL A 459 33.01 -10.81 -39.74
C VAL A 459 33.52 -11.75 -38.65
N THR A 460 34.49 -11.27 -37.86
CA THR A 460 34.92 -11.90 -36.60
C THR A 460 34.75 -10.89 -35.47
N TYR A 461 34.52 -11.37 -34.25
CA TYR A 461 34.29 -10.49 -33.09
C TYR A 461 34.80 -11.14 -31.79
N ASN A 462 35.02 -10.30 -30.78
CA ASN A 462 35.35 -10.71 -29.41
C ASN A 462 34.56 -9.84 -28.41
N SER A 463 34.96 -9.79 -27.14
CA SER A 463 34.28 -9.04 -26.08
C SER A 463 34.37 -7.51 -26.17
N THR A 464 35.14 -6.96 -27.11
CA THR A 464 35.35 -5.51 -27.24
C THR A 464 35.32 -5.00 -28.68
N HIS A 465 35.68 -5.84 -29.66
CA HIS A 465 35.89 -5.44 -31.05
C HIS A 465 35.11 -6.30 -32.03
N ILE A 466 34.62 -5.66 -33.10
CA ILE A 466 34.22 -6.29 -34.35
C ILE A 466 35.36 -6.09 -35.35
N THR A 467 35.58 -7.07 -36.22
CA THR A 467 36.49 -6.97 -37.37
C THR A 467 35.80 -7.47 -38.62
N ILE A 468 35.69 -6.59 -39.62
CA ILE A 468 35.17 -6.91 -40.95
C ILE A 468 36.38 -7.20 -41.84
N HIS A 469 36.33 -8.30 -42.58
CA HIS A 469 37.40 -8.75 -43.50
C HIS A 469 36.84 -8.92 -44.90
N VAL A 470 37.69 -8.75 -45.92
CA VAL A 470 37.41 -9.01 -47.33
C VAL A 470 38.49 -9.92 -47.92
N ASN A 471 38.14 -10.67 -48.97
CA ASN A 471 39.04 -11.69 -49.54
C ASN A 471 40.19 -11.14 -50.42
N ALA A 472 40.16 -9.86 -50.75
CA ALA A 472 41.17 -9.12 -51.52
C ALA A 472 41.04 -7.62 -51.19
N ASP A 473 42.05 -6.82 -51.53
CA ASP A 473 41.93 -5.36 -51.49
C ASP A 473 40.80 -4.92 -52.46
N PRO A 474 39.80 -4.13 -52.03
CA PRO A 474 38.76 -3.60 -52.91
C PRO A 474 39.27 -2.71 -54.04
N GLY A 475 40.45 -2.09 -53.88
CA GLY A 475 40.99 -1.06 -54.79
C GLY A 475 40.31 0.31 -54.64
N LYS A 476 39.57 0.51 -53.54
CA LYS A 476 38.83 1.72 -53.16
C LYS A 476 38.42 1.63 -51.68
N ASP A 477 37.98 2.75 -51.11
CA ASP A 477 37.35 2.72 -49.78
C ASP A 477 35.96 2.05 -49.86
N VAL A 478 35.63 1.23 -48.87
CA VAL A 478 34.33 0.55 -48.75
C VAL A 478 33.77 0.75 -47.34
N THR A 479 32.68 1.50 -47.24
CA THR A 479 31.93 1.65 -45.98
C THR A 479 30.97 0.48 -45.79
N PHE A 480 30.89 -0.03 -44.57
CA PHE A 480 29.93 -1.02 -44.12
C PHE A 480 28.99 -0.40 -43.09
N ASN A 481 27.68 -0.63 -43.25
CA ASN A 481 26.71 -0.48 -42.17
C ASN A 481 26.76 -1.74 -41.31
N TRP A 482 26.90 -1.60 -39.99
CA TRP A 482 26.95 -2.72 -39.06
C TRP A 482 25.92 -2.59 -37.93
N ARG A 483 25.48 -3.75 -37.41
CA ARG A 483 24.63 -3.89 -36.22
C ARG A 483 25.04 -5.15 -35.47
N ALA A 484 25.20 -5.03 -34.16
CA ALA A 484 25.62 -6.12 -33.29
C ALA A 484 24.74 -6.17 -32.03
N GLU A 485 24.47 -7.39 -31.57
CA GLU A 485 23.54 -7.69 -30.48
C GLU A 485 24.13 -8.78 -29.58
N VAL A 486 24.02 -8.58 -28.27
CA VAL A 486 24.05 -9.64 -27.25
C VAL A 486 22.62 -10.18 -27.12
N ASN A 487 22.46 -11.48 -26.92
CA ASN A 487 21.18 -12.15 -26.65
C ASN A 487 21.35 -13.03 -25.41
#